data_AF-A0AA42B1D5-F1
#
_entry.id   AF-A0AA42B1D5-F1
#
_cell.length_a   1.000
_cell.length_b   1.000
_cell.length_c   1.000
_cell.angle_alpha   90.00
_cell.angle_beta   90.00
_cell.angle_gamma   90.00
#
_symmetry.space_group_name_H-M   'P 1'
#
loop_
_entity.id
_entity.type
_entity.pdbx_description
1 polymer ?
#
loop_
_entity_poly.entity_id
_entity_poly.type
_entity_poly.pdbx_seq_one_letter_code
_entity_poly.pdbx_strand_id
1 'polypeptide(L)'
;MFLYQGDVVFLSPPWGGPTYTTVEKFTLDLLKPRDGYSIFQAAQKITPNIIMFLPRNVDLHQVEELSWLSSPPLNLQIEENYVEGRLKGITAYFGDTASTITELW
;
A
#
# COMPACT_ATOMS: atom_id res chain seq x y z
N MET A 1 -10.60 23.45 -0.33
CA MET A 1 -11.71 22.49 -0.17
C MET A 1 -11.59 21.50 -1.31
N PHE A 2 -11.08 20.30 -1.08
CA PHE A 2 -10.95 19.26 -2.11
C PHE A 2 -12.27 18.51 -2.23
N LEU A 3 -12.72 18.24 -3.46
CA LEU A 3 -14.07 17.74 -3.81
C LEU A 3 -14.16 16.20 -3.92
N TYR A 4 -13.17 15.47 -3.41
CA TYR A 4 -13.11 14.01 -3.54
C TYR A 4 -13.53 13.37 -2.23
N GLN A 5 -14.62 12.60 -2.27
CA GLN A 5 -15.15 11.85 -1.14
C GLN A 5 -15.29 10.38 -1.57
N GLY A 6 -14.74 9.49 -0.77
CA GLY A 6 -14.83 8.04 -0.98
C GLY A 6 -14.50 7.31 0.32
N ASP A 7 -15.15 6.18 0.55
CA ASP A 7 -14.97 5.42 1.81
C ASP A 7 -13.61 4.72 1.86
N VAL A 8 -13.14 4.24 0.71
CA VAL A 8 -11.87 3.50 0.55
C VAL A 8 -11.15 3.98 -0.71
N VAL A 9 -9.81 4.05 -0.67
CA VAL A 9 -8.96 4.27 -1.85
C VAL A 9 -8.09 3.06 -2.11
N PHE A 10 -8.21 2.47 -3.30
CA PHE A 10 -7.32 1.41 -3.77
C PHE A 10 -6.22 1.99 -4.68
N LEU A 11 -4.97 1.66 -4.37
CA LEU A 11 -3.78 2.13 -5.06
C LEU A 11 -3.05 0.94 -5.71
N SER A 12 -2.99 0.94 -7.04
CA SER A 12 -2.15 0.04 -7.83
C SER A 12 -1.28 0.87 -8.79
N PRO A 13 -0.27 1.59 -8.26
CA PRO A 13 0.61 2.39 -9.09
C PRO A 13 1.44 1.49 -10.01
N PRO A 14 1.94 1.99 -11.16
CA PRO A 14 2.75 1.17 -12.04
C PRO A 14 4.13 0.91 -11.40
N TRP A 15 4.55 -0.36 -11.41
CA TRP A 15 5.80 -0.81 -10.79
C TRP A 15 7.02 -0.78 -11.73
N GLY A 16 6.84 -0.29 -12.96
CA GLY A 16 7.87 -0.35 -14.00
C GLY A 16 7.89 -1.69 -14.77
N GLY A 17 6.77 -2.40 -14.84
CA GLY A 17 6.64 -3.65 -15.60
C GLY A 17 7.48 -4.80 -15.03
N PRO A 18 7.68 -5.91 -15.77
CA PRO A 18 8.39 -7.09 -15.27
C PRO A 18 9.81 -6.81 -14.73
N THR A 19 10.44 -5.71 -15.16
CA THR A 19 11.76 -5.28 -14.70
C THR A 19 11.81 -4.83 -13.25
N TYR A 20 10.68 -4.64 -12.54
CA TYR A 20 10.71 -4.37 -11.09
C TYR A 20 11.45 -5.46 -10.30
N THR A 21 11.56 -6.67 -10.85
CA THR A 21 12.21 -7.81 -10.21
C THR A 21 13.73 -7.78 -10.33
N THR A 22 14.31 -6.82 -11.07
CA THR A 22 15.77 -6.69 -11.22
C THR A 22 16.40 -5.97 -10.05
N VAL A 23 15.61 -5.27 -9.23
CA VAL A 23 16.06 -4.70 -7.95
C VAL A 23 15.81 -5.72 -6.84
N GLU A 24 16.77 -5.88 -5.93
CA GLU A 24 16.64 -6.81 -4.81
C GLU A 24 15.51 -6.36 -3.86
N LYS A 25 15.51 -5.07 -3.52
CA LYS A 25 14.51 -4.42 -2.67
C LYS A 25 13.87 -3.26 -3.42
N PHE A 26 12.56 -3.34 -3.65
CA PHE A 26 11.80 -2.31 -4.35
C PHE A 26 11.40 -1.22 -3.36
N THR A 27 12.02 -0.04 -3.43
CA THR A 27 11.65 1.10 -2.59
C THR A 27 10.49 1.88 -3.21
N LEU A 28 9.69 2.54 -2.36
CA LEU A 28 8.54 3.34 -2.77
C LEU A 28 8.91 4.53 -3.68
N ASP A 29 10.17 4.98 -3.64
CA ASP A 29 10.71 6.03 -4.52
C ASP A 29 10.83 5.59 -6.00
N LEU A 30 10.85 4.27 -6.24
CA LEU A 30 10.89 3.67 -7.58
C LEU A 30 9.54 3.74 -8.29
N LEU A 31 8.45 3.99 -7.56
CA LEU A 31 7.15 4.26 -8.17
C LEU A 31 7.23 5.50 -9.05
N LYS A 32 6.55 5.44 -10.19
CA LYS A 32 6.46 6.53 -11.17
C LYS A 32 4.99 6.71 -11.59
N PRO A 33 4.57 7.91 -12.02
CA PRO A 33 5.35 9.15 -12.14
C PRO A 33 5.60 9.87 -10.80
N ARG A 34 5.01 9.39 -9.70
CA ARG A 34 5.19 9.92 -8.33
C ARG A 34 5.63 8.79 -7.40
N ASP A 35 6.38 9.14 -6.37
CA ASP A 35 6.80 8.20 -5.32
C ASP A 35 5.60 7.73 -4.48
N GLY A 36 5.77 6.61 -3.78
CA GLY A 36 4.73 6.00 -2.97
C GLY A 36 4.23 6.89 -1.83
N TYR A 37 5.09 7.71 -1.22
CA TYR A 37 4.71 8.62 -0.12
C TYR A 37 3.78 9.72 -0.63
N SER A 38 4.14 10.36 -1.75
CA SER A 38 3.31 11.37 -2.40
C SER A 38 1.94 10.82 -2.82
N ILE A 39 1.92 9.59 -3.36
CA ILE A 39 0.67 8.92 -3.76
C ILE A 39 -0.19 8.63 -2.52
N PHE A 40 0.40 8.09 -1.46
CA PHE A 40 -0.29 7.77 -0.22
C PHE A 40 -0.88 9.01 0.46
N GLN A 41 -0.10 10.09 0.57
CA GLN A 41 -0.58 11.36 1.13
C GLN A 41 -1.69 12.00 0.29
N ALA A 42 -1.69 11.78 -1.04
CA ALA A 42 -2.81 12.20 -1.87
C ALA A 42 -4.08 11.39 -1.56
N ALA A 43 -3.95 10.08 -1.36
CA ALA A 43 -5.06 9.21 -0.96
C ALA A 43 -5.61 9.57 0.45
N GLN A 44 -4.72 9.90 1.40
CA GLN A 44 -5.11 10.33 2.76
C GLN A 44 -6.00 11.59 2.78
N LYS A 45 -5.90 12.45 1.76
CA LYS A 45 -6.78 13.62 1.63
C LYS A 45 -8.23 13.24 1.28
N ILE A 46 -8.46 12.01 0.84
CA ILE A 46 -9.77 11.46 0.49
C ILE A 46 -10.32 10.65 1.67
N THR A 47 -9.52 9.72 2.21
CA THR A 47 -9.91 8.81 3.30
C THR A 47 -8.68 8.22 4.01
N PRO A 48 -8.76 7.88 5.33
CA PRO A 48 -7.74 7.09 6.01
C PRO A 48 -7.73 5.60 5.59
N ASN A 49 -8.79 5.14 4.93
CA ASN A 49 -8.95 3.74 4.54
C ASN A 49 -8.33 3.49 3.16
N ILE A 50 -7.07 3.07 3.16
CA ILE A 50 -6.27 2.96 1.95
C ILE A 50 -5.82 1.51 1.79
N ILE A 51 -5.91 1.00 0.56
CA ILE A 51 -5.42 -0.33 0.20
C ILE A 51 -4.38 -0.15 -0.89
N MET A 52 -3.19 -0.72 -0.73
CA MET A 52 -2.08 -0.52 -1.66
C MET A 52 -1.53 -1.88 -2.12
N PHE A 53 -1.66 -2.16 -3.41
CA PHE A 53 -1.11 -3.36 -4.03
C PHE A 53 0.31 -3.08 -4.56
N LEU A 54 1.29 -3.84 -4.05
CA LEU A 54 2.71 -3.55 -4.21
C LEU A 54 3.51 -4.77 -4.70
N PRO A 55 4.70 -4.54 -5.29
CA PRO A 55 5.62 -5.59 -5.69
C PRO A 55 5.96 -6.54 -4.55
N ARG A 56 6.15 -7.82 -4.86
CA ARG A 56 6.51 -8.87 -3.89
C ARG A 56 7.84 -8.66 -3.17
N ASN A 57 8.71 -7.81 -3.71
CA ASN A 57 10.03 -7.47 -3.17
C ASN A 57 10.06 -6.04 -2.62
N VAL A 58 8.90 -5.44 -2.29
CA VAL A 58 8.83 -4.10 -1.73
C VAL A 58 9.53 -4.01 -0.37
N ASP A 59 10.14 -2.86 -0.09
CA ASP A 59 10.68 -2.56 1.23
C ASP A 59 9.55 -2.41 2.26
N LEU A 60 9.31 -3.47 3.05
CA LEU A 60 8.26 -3.47 4.06
C LEU A 60 8.44 -2.36 5.12
N HIS A 61 9.66 -1.94 5.43
CA HIS A 61 9.87 -0.82 6.36
C HIS A 61 9.33 0.48 5.80
N GLN A 62 9.48 0.73 4.49
CA GLN A 62 8.88 1.91 3.86
C GLN A 62 7.35 1.82 3.79
N VAL A 63 6.79 0.60 3.71
CA VAL A 63 5.33 0.40 3.81
C VAL A 63 4.84 0.71 5.23
N GLU A 64 5.57 0.27 6.26
CA GLU A 64 5.29 0.63 7.66
C GLU A 64 5.39 2.14 7.88
N GLU A 65 6.38 2.80 7.28
CA GLU A 65 6.55 4.27 7.29
C GLU A 65 5.30 5.03 6.85
N LEU A 66 4.54 4.50 5.88
CA LEU A 66 3.30 5.14 5.41
C LEU A 66 2.26 5.28 6.53
N SER A 67 2.18 4.31 7.45
CA SER A 67 1.24 4.38 8.59
C SER A 67 1.50 5.58 9.49
N TRP A 68 2.78 5.90 9.71
CA TRP A 68 3.24 6.98 10.59
C TRP A 68 3.10 8.38 9.95
N LEU A 69 2.71 8.47 8.67
CA LEU A 69 2.39 9.74 8.03
C LEU A 69 1.07 10.35 8.55
N SER A 70 0.25 9.56 9.25
CA SER A 70 -0.93 10.05 9.97
C SER A 70 -0.64 10.29 11.46
N SER A 71 -1.42 11.18 12.07
CA SER A 71 -1.45 11.36 13.52
C SER A 71 -2.91 11.29 14.01
N PRO A 72 -3.30 10.24 14.75
CA PRO A 72 -2.50 9.07 15.12
C PRO A 72 -2.11 8.21 13.89
N PRO A 73 -1.07 7.35 14.01
CA PRO A 73 -0.69 6.42 12.97
C PRO A 73 -1.85 5.51 12.55
N LEU A 74 -1.96 5.20 11.26
CA LEU A 74 -3.00 4.29 10.78
C LEU A 74 -2.68 2.85 11.15
N ASN A 75 -3.70 2.05 11.45
CA ASN A 75 -3.52 0.59 11.52
C ASN A 75 -3.00 0.07 10.18
N LEU A 76 -2.13 -0.93 10.18
CA LEU A 76 -1.55 -1.55 9.00
C LEU A 76 -1.66 -3.07 9.09
N GLN A 77 -2.20 -3.69 8.05
CA GLN A 77 -2.17 -5.14 7.83
C GLN A 77 -1.54 -5.41 6.46
N ILE A 78 -0.62 -6.39 6.41
CA ILE A 78 0.04 -6.80 5.17
C ILE A 78 -0.40 -8.23 4.84
N GLU A 79 -0.90 -8.41 3.62
CA GLU A 79 -1.30 -9.70 3.06
C GLU A 79 -0.38 -10.07 1.88
N GLU A 80 0.07 -11.32 1.85
CA GLU A 80 0.83 -11.86 0.72
C GLU A 80 -0.09 -12.52 -0.31
N ASN A 81 0.07 -12.17 -1.58
CA ASN A 81 -0.76 -12.71 -2.67
C ASN A 81 -0.02 -13.82 -3.42
N TYR A 82 -0.57 -15.04 -3.41
CA TYR A 82 -0.01 -16.21 -4.08
C TYR A 82 -0.84 -16.63 -5.29
N VAL A 83 -0.16 -17.02 -6.37
CA VAL A 83 -0.77 -17.69 -7.53
C VAL A 83 0.07 -18.91 -7.85
N GLU A 84 -0.54 -20.09 -7.87
CA GLU A 84 0.13 -21.38 -8.09
C GLU A 84 1.35 -21.59 -7.15
N GLY A 85 1.18 -21.22 -5.87
CA GLY A 85 2.23 -21.32 -4.86
C GLY A 85 3.38 -20.31 -5.02
N ARG A 86 3.29 -19.38 -5.98
CA ARG A 86 4.30 -18.33 -6.18
C ARG A 86 3.79 -16.98 -5.69
N LEU A 87 4.56 -16.33 -4.83
CA LEU A 87 4.30 -14.96 -4.38
C LEU A 87 4.31 -13.99 -5.57
N LYS A 88 3.23 -13.24 -5.75
CA LYS A 88 3.05 -12.29 -6.86
C LYS A 88 3.19 -10.84 -6.43
N GLY A 89 2.78 -10.52 -5.21
CA GLY A 89 2.79 -9.18 -4.65
C GLY A 89 2.29 -9.20 -3.22
N ILE A 90 2.28 -8.03 -2.58
CA ILE A 90 1.61 -7.84 -1.28
C ILE A 90 0.45 -6.87 -1.44
N THR A 91 -0.53 -6.98 -0.56
CA THR A 91 -1.58 -5.98 -0.36
C THR A 91 -1.43 -5.41 1.05
N ALA A 92 -1.19 -4.11 1.14
CA ALA A 92 -1.13 -3.39 2.41
C ALA A 92 -2.46 -2.67 2.63
N TYR A 93 -3.14 -2.99 3.73
CA TYR A 93 -4.40 -2.38 4.16
C TYR A 93 -4.10 -1.38 5.28
N PHE A 94 -4.68 -0.18 5.20
CA PHE A 94 -4.48 0.92 6.14
C PHE A 94 -5.81 1.40 6.72
N GLY A 95 -5.78 1.92 7.96
CA GLY A 95 -6.96 2.45 8.64
C GLY A 95 -7.92 1.33 9.05
N ASP A 96 -9.23 1.54 8.92
CA ASP A 96 -10.23 0.53 9.30
C ASP A 96 -10.22 -0.68 8.35
N THR A 97 -9.65 -0.55 7.15
CA THR A 97 -9.49 -1.69 6.23
C THR A 97 -8.46 -2.71 6.71
N ALA A 98 -7.55 -2.31 7.62
CA ALA A 98 -6.64 -3.23 8.30
C ALA A 98 -7.33 -4.04 9.41
N SER A 99 -8.56 -3.67 9.76
CA SER A 99 -9.33 -4.24 10.85
C SER A 99 -10.32 -5.28 10.30
N THR A 100 -9.85 -6.37 9.72
CA THR A 100 -10.71 -7.55 9.49
C THR A 100 -9.89 -8.83 9.61
N ILE A 101 -10.44 -9.80 10.37
CA ILE A 101 -9.91 -11.13 10.73
C ILE A 101 -9.30 -11.20 12.14
N THR A 102 -10.08 -10.83 13.17
CA THR A 102 -9.89 -11.39 14.53
C THR A 102 -11.18 -11.92 15.17
N GLU A 103 -12.36 -11.77 14.55
CA GLU A 103 -13.65 -12.19 15.15
C GLU A 103 -14.47 -13.16 14.28
N LEU A 104 -13.84 -14.04 13.51
CA LEU A 104 -14.55 -15.15 12.85
C LEU A 104 -13.76 -16.46 12.95
N TRP A 105 -13.49 -16.88 14.19
CA TRP A 105 -13.37 -18.28 14.60
C TRP A 105 -13.91 -18.43 16.02
#